data_AF-A0A7C4BQC3-F1
#
_entry.id   AF-A0A7C4BQC3-F1
#
_cell.length_a   1.000
_cell.length_b   1.000
_cell.length_c   1.000
_cell.angle_alpha   90.00
_cell.angle_beta   90.00
_cell.angle_gamma   90.00
#
_symmetry.space_group_name_H-M   'P 1'
#
loop_
_entity.id
_entity.type
_entity.pdbx_description
1 polymer ?
#
loop_
_entity_poly.entity_id
_entity_poly.type
_entity_poly.pdbx_seq_one_letter_code
_entity_poly.pdbx_strand_id
1 'polypeptide(L)'
;MMKYLISIFCILFIIPSVVFCQEVFFFYDFNNEVVGKPPSDPWKPTGAGKVEIANVPNANNKSVKITDSGSGAGMSLFLDKPITGKTVSLEFKFMREKGWTVACEIFYVMNKKCPDDWSGICIKDSDNGKISYHDGGGWIDTVAMTDDVWHDVKLIFYLDKDKYDFH
;
A
#
# COMPACT_ATOMS: atom_id res chain seq x y z
N MET A 1 39.68 44.00 27.45
CA MET A 1 39.64 42.55 27.74
C MET A 1 38.20 42.07 27.50
N MET A 2 37.76 42.03 26.23
CA MET A 2 36.37 41.72 25.86
C MET A 2 36.33 41.29 24.38
N LYS A 3 36.85 40.09 24.08
CA LYS A 3 36.86 39.52 22.71
C LYS A 3 36.37 38.06 22.65
N TYR A 4 35.96 37.47 23.78
CA TYR A 4 35.58 36.06 23.84
C TYR A 4 34.10 35.80 24.18
N LEU A 5 33.26 36.84 24.30
CA LEU A 5 31.85 36.65 24.66
C LEU A 5 30.89 36.41 23.48
N ILE A 6 31.32 36.65 22.23
CA ILE A 6 30.44 36.54 21.06
C ILE A 6 30.43 35.12 20.46
N SER A 7 31.46 34.32 20.68
CA SER A 7 31.57 32.98 20.05
C SER A 7 30.75 31.89 20.74
N ILE A 8 30.23 32.12 21.94
CA ILE A 8 29.45 31.10 22.67
C ILE A 8 27.98 31.08 22.23
N PHE A 9 27.47 32.15 21.62
CA PHE A 9 26.05 32.23 21.24
C PHE A 9 25.71 31.52 19.93
N CYS A 10 26.68 31.20 19.08
CA CYS A 10 26.44 30.50 17.81
C CYS A 10 26.38 28.97 17.93
N ILE A 11 26.77 28.40 19.08
CA ILE A 11 26.78 26.93 19.27
C ILE A 11 25.41 26.40 19.75
N LEU A 12 24.52 27.29 20.20
CA LEU A 12 23.17 26.93 20.68
C LEU A 12 22.11 26.73 19.59
N PHE A 13 22.43 26.95 18.32
CA PHE A 13 21.51 26.75 17.19
C PHE A 13 21.83 25.54 16.31
N ILE A 14 22.72 24.65 16.75
CA ILE A 14 22.80 23.31 16.17
C ILE A 14 21.78 22.46 16.93
N ILE A 15 20.49 22.74 16.73
CA ILE A 15 19.49 21.69 16.89
C ILE A 15 19.80 20.76 15.72
N PRO A 16 20.33 19.54 15.94
CA PRO A 16 20.29 18.55 14.88
C PRO A 16 18.81 18.43 14.56
N SER A 17 18.43 18.84 13.34
CA SER A 17 17.18 18.46 12.73
C SER A 17 17.20 16.94 12.72
N VAL A 18 16.73 16.34 13.82
CA VAL A 18 16.49 14.91 13.93
C VAL A 18 15.45 14.67 12.85
N VAL A 19 15.96 14.19 11.73
CA VAL A 19 15.23 13.63 10.61
C VAL A 19 14.06 12.88 11.22
N PHE A 20 12.84 13.32 10.92
CA PHE A 20 11.65 12.58 11.29
C PHE A 20 11.84 11.16 10.75
N CYS A 21 12.16 10.23 11.65
CA CYS A 21 12.20 8.83 11.31
C CYS A 21 10.78 8.44 10.96
N GLN A 22 10.55 8.00 9.73
CA GLN A 22 9.30 7.41 9.31
C GLN A 22 9.13 6.13 10.13
N GLU A 23 8.19 6.14 11.08
CA GLU A 23 7.87 4.96 11.86
C GLU A 23 7.16 3.95 10.96
N VAL A 24 7.86 2.86 10.62
CA VAL A 24 7.27 1.72 9.90
C VAL A 24 6.65 0.80 10.93
N PHE A 25 5.33 0.85 11.08
CA PHE A 25 4.60 -0.01 12.02
C PHE A 25 4.19 -1.36 11.40
N PHE A 26 4.34 -1.53 10.09
CA PHE A 26 4.10 -2.79 9.39
C PHE A 26 4.94 -2.89 8.11
N PHE A 27 5.59 -4.03 7.92
CA PHE A 27 6.34 -4.36 6.69
C PHE A 27 6.29 -5.88 6.47
N TYR A 28 6.14 -6.30 5.21
CA TYR A 28 6.09 -7.71 4.82
C TYR A 28 6.55 -7.90 3.37
N ASP A 29 7.50 -8.82 3.11
CA ASP A 29 8.15 -8.97 1.80
C ASP A 29 8.03 -10.36 1.15
N PHE A 30 7.26 -11.29 1.73
CA PHE A 30 6.99 -12.66 1.23
C PHE A 30 8.22 -13.55 0.90
N ASN A 31 9.45 -13.06 1.05
CA ASN A 31 10.65 -13.73 0.53
C ASN A 31 10.97 -15.03 1.29
N ASN A 32 10.58 -15.10 2.56
CA ASN A 32 10.75 -16.26 3.41
C ASN A 32 9.59 -17.27 3.32
N GLU A 33 8.57 -16.99 2.52
CA GLU A 33 7.38 -17.84 2.41
C GLU A 33 7.58 -19.06 1.50
N VAL A 34 6.73 -20.07 1.66
CA VAL A 34 6.76 -21.31 0.89
C VAL A 34 5.93 -21.17 -0.39
N VAL A 35 6.58 -21.38 -1.54
CA VAL A 35 5.95 -21.29 -2.87
C VAL A 35 4.81 -22.30 -3.02
N GLY A 36 3.71 -21.89 -3.67
CA GLY A 36 2.53 -22.71 -3.90
C GLY A 36 1.67 -22.93 -2.64
N LYS A 37 1.99 -22.26 -1.54
CA LYS A 37 1.16 -22.19 -0.33
C LYS A 37 0.54 -20.80 -0.20
N PRO A 38 -0.60 -20.66 0.48
CA PRO A 38 -1.10 -19.35 0.86
C PRO A 38 -0.09 -18.60 1.74
N PRO A 39 -0.08 -17.26 1.72
CA PRO A 39 0.77 -16.47 2.61
C PRO A 39 0.47 -16.78 4.08
N SER A 40 1.51 -16.81 4.91
CA SER A 40 1.39 -17.02 6.35
C SER A 40 0.70 -15.83 7.06
N ASP A 41 0.40 -16.00 8.35
CA ASP A 41 -0.08 -14.91 9.20
C ASP A 41 0.84 -13.67 9.10
N PRO A 42 0.28 -12.45 9.15
CA PRO A 42 -1.10 -12.10 9.52
C PRO A 42 -2.10 -12.11 8.34
N TRP A 43 -1.69 -12.52 7.15
CA TRP A 43 -2.55 -12.50 5.97
C TRP A 43 -3.66 -13.54 6.02
N LYS A 44 -4.86 -13.14 5.64
CA LYS A 44 -6.05 -14.00 5.58
C LYS A 44 -6.50 -14.14 4.13
N PRO A 45 -6.07 -15.19 3.40
CA PRO A 45 -6.57 -15.46 2.06
C PRO A 45 -8.07 -15.79 2.13
N THR A 46 -8.85 -15.38 1.13
CA THR A 46 -10.24 -15.81 1.04
C THR A 46 -10.34 -17.20 0.39
N GLY A 47 -11.53 -17.80 0.47
CA GLY A 47 -11.81 -19.08 -0.18
C GLY A 47 -12.20 -18.98 -1.65
N ALA A 48 -12.45 -17.77 -2.18
CA ALA A 48 -12.80 -17.58 -3.59
C ALA A 48 -11.51 -17.45 -4.42
N GLY A 49 -11.42 -18.19 -5.52
CA GLY A 49 -10.20 -18.20 -6.33
C GLY A 49 -9.04 -18.95 -5.68
N LYS A 50 -7.82 -18.51 -5.99
CA LYS A 50 -6.58 -19.08 -5.47
C LYS A 50 -5.62 -17.97 -5.05
N VAL A 51 -5.09 -18.09 -3.84
CA VAL A 51 -4.05 -17.19 -3.30
C VAL A 51 -2.83 -18.02 -2.94
N GLU A 52 -1.70 -17.75 -3.58
CA GLU A 52 -0.47 -18.50 -3.34
C GLU A 52 0.79 -17.66 -3.50
N ILE A 53 1.83 -18.05 -2.78
CA ILE A 53 3.17 -17.50 -2.93
C ILE A 53 3.76 -17.99 -4.24
N ALA A 54 4.30 -17.07 -5.03
CA ALA A 54 4.89 -17.33 -6.33
C ALA A 54 6.35 -16.84 -6.40
N ASN A 55 7.17 -17.53 -7.18
CA ASN A 55 8.54 -17.12 -7.52
C ASN A 55 8.53 -16.04 -8.61
N VAL A 56 7.76 -14.97 -8.39
CA VAL A 56 7.66 -13.84 -9.31
C VAL A 56 8.04 -12.57 -8.54
N PRO A 57 9.03 -11.80 -9.01
CA PRO A 57 9.78 -11.98 -10.26
C PRO A 57 10.78 -13.13 -10.26
N ASN A 58 11.22 -13.64 -9.10
CA ASN A 58 12.16 -14.78 -9.04
C ASN A 58 12.13 -15.49 -7.66
N ALA A 59 12.99 -16.49 -7.47
CA ALA A 59 13.01 -17.29 -6.24
C ALA A 59 13.49 -16.54 -4.97
N ASN A 60 14.20 -15.43 -5.13
CA ASN A 60 14.70 -14.59 -4.03
C ASN A 60 13.87 -13.31 -3.81
N ASN A 61 12.93 -13.04 -4.71
CA ASN A 61 11.99 -11.92 -4.64
C ASN A 61 10.61 -12.47 -5.00
N LYS A 62 9.89 -12.91 -3.98
CA LYS A 62 8.61 -13.60 -4.12
C LYS A 62 7.46 -12.61 -4.01
N SER A 63 6.31 -13.03 -4.49
CA SER A 63 5.06 -12.27 -4.40
C SER A 63 3.90 -13.20 -4.08
N VAL A 64 2.75 -12.61 -3.79
CA VAL A 64 1.49 -13.36 -3.77
C VAL A 64 0.83 -13.24 -5.14
N LYS A 65 0.51 -14.39 -5.74
CA LYS A 65 -0.36 -14.48 -6.90
C LYS A 65 -1.79 -14.70 -6.43
N ILE A 66 -2.69 -13.85 -6.91
CA ILE A 66 -4.13 -13.98 -6.72
C ILE A 66 -4.72 -14.35 -8.08
N THR A 67 -5.42 -15.47 -8.15
CA THR A 67 -6.19 -15.88 -9.32
C THR A 67 -7.65 -15.83 -8.93
N ASP A 68 -8.37 -14.87 -9.50
CA ASP A 68 -9.80 -14.76 -9.30
C ASP A 68 -10.53 -15.83 -10.13
N SER A 69 -11.51 -16.50 -9.51
CA SER A 69 -12.35 -17.49 -10.16
C SER A 69 -13.79 -17.48 -9.62
N GLY A 70 -14.23 -16.39 -9.00
CA GLY A 70 -15.55 -16.32 -8.36
C GLY A 70 -15.88 -14.94 -7.82
N SER A 71 -16.86 -14.86 -6.92
CA SER A 71 -17.17 -13.62 -6.20
C SER A 71 -16.46 -13.61 -4.85
N GLY A 72 -15.52 -12.70 -4.65
CA GLY A 72 -14.86 -12.50 -3.35
C GLY A 72 -13.60 -11.64 -3.45
N ALA A 73 -13.10 -11.22 -2.29
CA ALA A 73 -11.80 -10.55 -2.20
C ALA A 73 -10.65 -11.57 -2.40
N GLY A 74 -9.44 -11.14 -2.75
CA GLY A 74 -8.29 -12.05 -2.81
C GLY A 74 -7.77 -12.45 -1.42
N MET A 75 -7.21 -11.49 -0.68
CA MET A 75 -6.69 -11.69 0.66
C MET A 75 -6.82 -10.41 1.49
N SER A 76 -6.76 -10.53 2.81
CA SER A 76 -6.91 -9.38 3.72
C SER A 76 -5.83 -9.36 4.80
N LEU A 77 -5.46 -8.14 5.20
CA LEU A 77 -4.67 -7.87 6.40
C LEU A 77 -5.53 -7.12 7.40
N PHE A 78 -5.65 -7.66 8.61
CA PHE A 78 -6.28 -6.95 9.71
C PHE A 78 -5.21 -6.44 10.66
N LEU A 79 -5.16 -5.13 10.84
CA LEU A 79 -4.30 -4.53 11.86
C LEU A 79 -4.93 -4.73 13.25
N ASP A 80 -4.10 -5.10 14.22
CA ASP A 80 -4.54 -5.30 15.62
C ASP A 80 -4.96 -4.00 16.30
N LYS A 81 -4.44 -2.87 15.79
CA LYS A 81 -4.75 -1.52 16.27
C LYS A 81 -5.08 -0.62 15.08
N PRO A 82 -5.98 0.37 15.27
CA PRO A 82 -6.19 1.40 14.26
C PRO A 82 -4.89 2.12 13.93
N ILE A 83 -4.75 2.53 12.67
CA ILE A 83 -3.66 3.41 12.24
C ILE A 83 -3.84 4.76 12.96
N THR A 84 -2.77 5.26 13.56
CA THR A 84 -2.75 6.56 14.26
C THR A 84 -1.70 7.49 13.66
N GLY A 85 -1.87 8.79 13.84
CA GLY A 85 -0.97 9.82 13.30
C GLY A 85 -1.76 10.88 12.52
N LYS A 86 -1.05 11.89 12.01
CA LYS A 86 -1.64 12.88 11.09
C LYS A 86 -1.49 12.46 9.63
N THR A 87 -0.30 11.97 9.29
CA THR A 87 0.04 11.53 7.94
C THR A 87 0.65 10.15 7.99
N VAL A 88 0.11 9.23 7.21
CA VAL A 88 0.59 7.84 7.11
C VAL A 88 0.66 7.48 5.63
N SER A 89 1.57 6.60 5.25
CA SER A 89 1.61 6.06 3.89
C SER A 89 1.43 4.55 3.88
N LEU A 90 0.83 4.05 2.80
CA LEU A 90 0.83 2.64 2.42
C LEU A 90 1.52 2.52 1.07
N GLU A 91 2.45 1.58 0.97
CA GLU A 91 3.20 1.32 -0.25
C GLU A 91 3.15 -0.17 -0.56
N PHE A 92 2.87 -0.52 -1.81
CA PHE A 92 2.89 -1.90 -2.30
C PHE A 92 3.20 -1.93 -3.79
N LYS A 93 3.55 -3.11 -4.29
CA LYS A 93 3.74 -3.36 -5.73
C LYS A 93 2.60 -4.21 -6.26
N PHE A 94 2.14 -3.89 -7.47
CA PHE A 94 1.09 -4.62 -8.16
C PHE A 94 1.52 -4.98 -9.59
N MET A 95 1.11 -6.14 -10.07
CA MET A 95 1.30 -6.57 -11.44
C MET A 95 0.04 -7.30 -11.89
N ARG A 96 -0.45 -6.94 -13.08
CA ARG A 96 -1.51 -7.67 -13.78
C ARG A 96 -0.88 -8.56 -14.85
N GLU A 97 -1.23 -9.84 -14.86
CA GLU A 97 -0.82 -10.74 -15.94
C GLU A 97 -1.57 -10.39 -17.24
N LYS A 98 -0.89 -10.51 -18.38
CA LYS A 98 -1.50 -10.26 -19.69
C LYS A 98 -2.69 -11.17 -19.97
N GLY A 99 -3.69 -10.61 -20.65
CA GLY A 99 -4.86 -11.33 -21.16
C GLY A 99 -6.13 -11.10 -20.36
N TRP A 100 -6.10 -10.20 -19.36
CA TRP A 100 -7.28 -9.76 -18.64
C TRP A 100 -8.08 -8.75 -19.47
N THR A 101 -9.41 -8.91 -19.51
CA THR A 101 -10.30 -8.11 -20.37
C THR A 101 -11.42 -7.41 -19.62
N VAL A 102 -11.47 -7.53 -18.30
CA VAL A 102 -12.50 -6.95 -17.43
C VAL A 102 -11.85 -6.15 -16.33
N ALA A 103 -12.56 -5.13 -15.82
CA ALA A 103 -12.11 -4.43 -14.64
C ALA A 103 -11.88 -5.37 -13.44
N CYS A 104 -10.86 -5.08 -12.66
CA CYS A 104 -10.39 -5.79 -11.48
C CYS A 104 -10.12 -4.76 -10.37
N GLU A 105 -10.73 -5.00 -9.22
CA GLU A 105 -10.48 -4.21 -8.02
C GLU A 105 -9.18 -4.71 -7.38
N ILE A 106 -8.18 -3.83 -7.32
CA ILE A 106 -6.79 -4.17 -7.00
C ILE A 106 -6.58 -4.17 -5.49
N PHE A 107 -7.06 -3.14 -4.80
CA PHE A 107 -6.76 -2.95 -3.38
C PHE A 107 -7.84 -2.12 -2.67
N TYR A 108 -8.12 -2.51 -1.43
CA TYR A 108 -9.03 -1.81 -0.54
C TYR A 108 -8.35 -1.38 0.76
N VAL A 109 -8.63 -0.16 1.21
CA VAL A 109 -8.36 0.30 2.58
C VAL A 109 -9.69 0.59 3.24
N MET A 110 -10.09 -0.24 4.21
CA MET A 110 -11.40 -0.16 4.86
C MET A 110 -11.26 -0.04 6.37
N ASN A 111 -12.27 0.59 6.98
CA ASN A 111 -12.42 0.54 8.42
C ASN A 111 -13.05 -0.82 8.81
N LYS A 112 -12.36 -1.61 9.64
CA LYS A 112 -12.87 -2.91 10.13
C LYS A 112 -14.28 -2.82 10.75
N LYS A 113 -14.66 -1.67 11.31
CA LYS A 113 -15.98 -1.47 11.94
C LYS A 113 -17.11 -1.16 10.93
N CYS A 114 -16.77 -0.80 9.70
CA CYS A 114 -17.71 -0.57 8.60
C CYS A 114 -17.24 -1.35 7.36
N PRO A 115 -17.36 -2.68 7.35
CA PRO A 115 -17.00 -3.46 6.17
C PRO A 115 -18.16 -3.44 5.18
N ASP A 116 -18.37 -2.31 4.51
CA ASP A 116 -19.12 -2.28 3.26
C ASP A 116 -18.19 -1.88 2.11
N ASP A 117 -18.54 -2.26 0.88
CA ASP A 117 -17.69 -2.09 -0.31
C ASP A 117 -17.50 -0.60 -0.70
N TRP A 118 -18.04 0.34 0.09
CA TRP A 118 -18.20 1.75 -0.27
C TRP A 118 -17.67 2.76 0.75
N SER A 119 -17.30 2.31 1.96
CA SER A 119 -16.87 3.20 3.07
C SER A 119 -15.36 3.32 3.24
N GLY A 120 -14.60 2.97 2.20
CA GLY A 120 -13.14 3.00 2.20
C GLY A 120 -12.52 3.55 0.91
N ILE A 121 -11.23 3.29 0.74
CA ILE A 121 -10.52 3.55 -0.52
C ILE A 121 -10.54 2.28 -1.35
N CYS A 122 -10.90 2.41 -2.63
CA CYS A 122 -10.72 1.37 -3.64
C CYS A 122 -9.75 1.87 -4.73
N ILE A 123 -8.75 1.06 -5.03
CA ILE A 123 -7.90 1.17 -6.21
C ILE A 123 -8.31 0.04 -7.14
N LYS A 124 -8.54 0.36 -8.41
CA LYS A 124 -8.90 -0.62 -9.44
C LYS A 124 -8.14 -0.36 -10.72
N ASP A 125 -8.16 -1.34 -11.63
CA ASP A 125 -7.96 -0.99 -13.02
C ASP A 125 -9.25 -0.42 -13.62
N SER A 126 -9.09 0.47 -14.59
CA SER A 126 -10.20 0.93 -15.43
C SER A 126 -10.21 0.13 -16.72
N ASP A 127 -11.40 -0.07 -17.28
CA ASP A 127 -11.61 -0.71 -18.59
C ASP A 127 -10.89 0.00 -19.75
N ASN A 128 -10.28 1.17 -19.50
CA ASN A 128 -9.44 1.91 -20.44
C ASN A 128 -7.93 1.64 -20.27
N GLY A 129 -7.54 0.68 -19.42
CA GLY A 129 -6.16 0.26 -19.22
C GLY A 129 -5.33 1.17 -18.31
N LYS A 130 -5.96 1.93 -17.42
CA LYS A 130 -5.27 2.74 -16.39
C LYS A 130 -5.53 2.21 -15.00
N ILE A 131 -4.74 2.65 -14.03
CA ILE A 131 -5.07 2.51 -12.61
C ILE A 131 -5.99 3.68 -12.23
N SER A 132 -7.03 3.41 -11.45
CA SER A 132 -8.01 4.42 -11.03
C SER A 132 -8.30 4.32 -9.53
N TYR A 133 -8.60 5.46 -8.92
CA TYR A 133 -9.01 5.59 -7.51
C TYR A 133 -10.23 6.49 -7.37
N HIS A 134 -10.90 6.48 -6.22
CA HIS A 134 -12.09 7.31 -5.97
C HIS A 134 -11.82 8.41 -4.93
N ASP A 135 -11.83 9.68 -5.33
CA ASP A 135 -11.46 10.82 -4.45
C ASP A 135 -12.60 11.33 -3.54
N GLY A 136 -13.76 10.68 -3.60
CA GLY A 136 -15.00 11.05 -2.91
C GLY A 136 -15.97 11.84 -3.79
N GLY A 137 -15.49 12.47 -4.87
CA GLY A 137 -16.31 13.13 -5.89
C GLY A 137 -16.55 12.24 -7.13
N GLY A 138 -15.61 11.34 -7.44
CA GLY A 138 -15.75 10.37 -8.51
C GLY A 138 -14.49 9.52 -8.72
N TRP A 139 -14.52 8.71 -9.77
CA TRP A 139 -13.36 7.93 -10.22
C TRP A 139 -12.37 8.81 -10.99
N ILE A 140 -11.10 8.74 -10.60
CA ILE A 140 -9.99 9.45 -11.21
C ILE A 140 -9.04 8.44 -11.82
N ASP A 141 -8.81 8.53 -13.13
CA ASP A 141 -7.80 7.72 -13.82
C ASP A 141 -6.41 8.34 -13.66
N THR A 142 -5.42 7.49 -13.46
CA THR A 142 -4.04 7.90 -13.20
C THR A 142 -3.11 7.42 -14.31
N VAL A 143 -2.08 6.65 -13.95
CA VAL A 143 -1.07 6.10 -14.84
C VAL A 143 -1.65 4.99 -15.70
N ALA A 144 -1.14 4.88 -16.93
CA ALA A 144 -1.42 3.73 -17.78
C ALA A 144 -0.80 2.48 -17.15
N MET A 145 -1.58 1.41 -17.13
CA MET A 145 -1.11 0.11 -16.65
C MET A 145 -0.59 -0.68 -17.85
N THR A 146 0.59 -1.27 -17.66
CA THR A 146 1.17 -2.22 -18.60
C THR A 146 1.11 -3.60 -17.98
N ASP A 147 0.54 -4.56 -18.71
CA ASP A 147 0.52 -5.96 -18.31
C ASP A 147 1.95 -6.51 -18.17
N ASP A 148 2.13 -7.48 -17.28
CA ASP A 148 3.40 -8.15 -16.97
C ASP A 148 4.51 -7.18 -16.49
N VAL A 149 4.13 -5.99 -16.02
CA VAL A 149 5.02 -4.99 -15.42
C VAL A 149 4.59 -4.71 -13.99
N TRP A 150 5.56 -4.69 -13.07
CA TRP A 150 5.35 -4.26 -11.69
C TRP A 150 5.21 -2.75 -11.60
N HIS A 151 4.09 -2.30 -11.03
CA HIS A 151 3.79 -0.90 -10.74
C HIS A 151 3.97 -0.65 -9.24
N ASP A 152 4.63 0.44 -8.89
CA ASP A 152 4.70 0.95 -7.53
C ASP A 152 3.43 1.75 -7.24
N VAL A 153 2.77 1.43 -6.12
CA VAL A 153 1.56 2.12 -5.67
C VAL A 153 1.82 2.71 -4.30
N LYS A 154 1.56 4.01 -4.17
CA LYS A 154 1.66 4.71 -2.88
C LYS A 154 0.40 5.50 -2.59
N LEU A 155 -0.18 5.24 -1.42
CA LEU A 155 -1.24 6.05 -0.82
C LEU A 155 -0.65 6.89 0.31
N ILE A 156 -0.98 8.17 0.36
CA ILE A 156 -0.68 9.05 1.50
C ILE A 156 -1.99 9.46 2.13
N PHE A 157 -2.22 9.03 3.37
CA PHE A 157 -3.41 9.34 4.15
C PHE A 157 -3.16 10.58 5.01
N TYR A 158 -4.09 11.53 4.99
CA TYR A 158 -4.16 12.67 5.91
C TYR A 158 -5.32 12.44 6.88
N LEU A 159 -5.05 11.69 7.95
CA LEU A 159 -6.08 11.19 8.88
C LEU A 159 -6.80 12.31 9.64
N ASP A 160 -6.17 13.48 9.78
CA ASP A 160 -6.77 14.67 10.40
C ASP A 160 -7.67 15.48 9.46
N LYS A 161 -7.63 15.18 8.16
CA LYS A 161 -8.38 15.88 7.10
C LYS A 161 -9.42 15.01 6.41
N ASP A 162 -9.42 13.71 6.68
CA ASP A 162 -10.23 12.72 5.96
C ASP A 162 -9.98 12.80 4.44
N LYS A 163 -8.70 12.81 4.06
CA LYS A 163 -8.23 12.90 2.67
C LYS A 163 -7.08 11.93 2.42
N TYR A 164 -6.86 11.61 1.16
CA TYR A 164 -5.68 10.86 0.73
C TYR A 164 -5.23 11.33 -0.65
N ASP A 165 -3.94 11.11 -0.94
CA ASP A 165 -3.35 11.24 -2.27
C ASP A 165 -2.94 9.86 -2.78
N PHE A 166 -3.05 9.66 -4.10
CA PHE A 166 -2.56 8.49 -4.83
C PHE A 166 -1.35 8.88 -5.68
N HIS A 167 -0.31 8.05 -5.62
CA HIS A 167 0.95 8.20 -6.37
C HIS A 167 1.36 6.89 -7.05
#